data_AF-A0AAD0KC34-F1
#
_entry.id   AF-A0AAD0KC34-F1
#
_cell.length_a   1.000
_cell.length_b   1.000
_cell.length_c   1.000
_cell.angle_alpha   90.00
_cell.angle_beta   90.00
_cell.angle_gamma   90.00
#
_symmetry.space_group_name_H-M   'P 1'
#
loop_
_entity.id
_entity.type
_entity.pdbx_description
1 polymer ?
#
loop_
_entity_poly.entity_id
_entity_poly.type
_entity_poly.pdbx_seq_one_letter_code
_entity_poly.pdbx_strand_id
1 'polypeptide(L)'
;MTAIAHQAPQHLRSVSARRDAEAIARRKEALARLAARRMPLPGHQIQTSRSGQPLGLGHRPGHPHLHRAVAVPATTDIPEVAAAPAVDRAKPNLTSREVEVLRTWMLGDSKPAVAQELYISLGTVNTHLTRIRAKYAEIGRPAPTKASLVARAIQDGIMTLDEL
;
A
#
# COMPACT_ATOMS: atom_id res chain seq x y z
N MET A 1 -29.16 -38.90 -3.43
CA MET A 1 -28.05 -38.25 -4.15
C MET A 1 -27.24 -37.45 -3.14
N THR A 2 -26.15 -38.03 -2.62
CA THR A 2 -25.37 -37.42 -1.52
C THR A 2 -24.10 -36.82 -2.09
N ALA A 3 -23.94 -35.51 -1.94
CA ALA A 3 -22.81 -34.74 -2.46
C ALA A 3 -21.51 -35.14 -1.75
N ILE A 4 -20.54 -35.63 -2.51
CA ILE A 4 -19.19 -35.95 -2.04
C ILE A 4 -18.41 -34.64 -1.95
N ALA A 5 -18.35 -34.07 -0.75
CA ALA A 5 -17.42 -32.98 -0.44
C ALA A 5 -15.99 -33.49 -0.60
N HIS A 6 -15.28 -33.01 -1.63
CA HIS A 6 -13.84 -33.26 -1.81
C HIS A 6 -13.06 -32.49 -0.73
N GLN A 7 -12.90 -33.13 0.43
CA GLN A 7 -12.10 -32.61 1.53
C GLN A 7 -10.61 -32.74 1.18
N ALA A 8 -9.94 -31.60 1.04
CA ALA A 8 -8.50 -31.56 0.79
C ALA A 8 -7.70 -32.25 1.92
N PRO A 9 -6.59 -32.95 1.61
CA PRO A 9 -5.83 -33.72 2.58
C PRO A 9 -5.26 -32.85 3.71
N GLN A 10 -5.62 -33.20 4.95
CA GLN A 10 -5.39 -32.44 6.19
C GLN A 10 -3.90 -32.15 6.49
N HIS A 11 -2.97 -32.99 6.00
CA HIS A 11 -1.54 -32.88 6.31
C HIS A 11 -0.82 -31.72 5.59
N LEU A 12 -1.30 -31.30 4.41
CA LEU A 12 -0.72 -30.14 3.70
C LEU A 12 -1.16 -28.80 4.31
N ARG A 13 -2.32 -28.78 5.00
CA ARG A 13 -2.82 -27.59 5.72
C ARG A 13 -1.97 -27.25 6.92
N SER A 14 -1.51 -28.25 7.69
CA SER A 14 -0.72 -28.05 8.91
C SER A 14 0.68 -27.49 8.61
N VAL A 15 1.31 -27.92 7.51
CA VAL A 15 2.65 -27.44 7.12
C VAL A 15 2.60 -26.00 6.60
N SER A 16 1.60 -25.64 5.78
CA SER A 16 1.43 -24.25 5.34
C SER A 16 1.11 -23.33 6.53
N ALA A 17 0.16 -23.73 7.39
CA ALA A 17 -0.23 -22.95 8.56
C ALA A 17 0.96 -22.64 9.50
N ARG A 18 1.89 -23.57 9.67
CA ARG A 18 3.14 -23.34 10.45
C ARG A 18 4.05 -22.31 9.80
N ARG A 19 4.32 -22.43 8.50
CA ARG A 19 5.17 -21.48 7.76
C ARG A 19 4.55 -20.07 7.72
N ASP A 20 3.23 -19.99 7.63
CA ASP A 20 2.49 -18.73 7.58
C ASP A 20 2.49 -18.02 8.95
N ALA A 21 2.31 -18.76 10.05
CA ALA A 21 2.42 -18.23 11.40
C ALA A 21 3.83 -17.68 11.70
N GLU A 22 4.87 -18.38 11.22
CA GLU A 22 6.26 -17.92 11.34
C GLU A 22 6.52 -16.63 10.54
N ALA A 23 5.90 -16.46 9.37
CA ALA A 23 6.06 -15.25 8.56
C ALA A 23 5.39 -14.03 9.23
N ILE A 24 4.22 -14.22 9.85
CA ILE A 24 3.52 -13.18 10.63
C ILE A 24 4.33 -12.81 11.87
N ALA A 25 4.84 -13.82 12.60
CA ALA A 25 5.70 -13.60 13.75
C ALA A 25 6.96 -12.81 13.37
N ARG A 26 7.64 -13.19 12.28
CA ARG A 26 8.82 -12.47 11.77
C ARG A 26 8.54 -11.03 11.39
N ARG A 27 7.40 -10.74 10.75
CA ARG A 27 7.01 -9.36 10.42
C ARG A 27 6.71 -8.54 11.68
N LYS A 28 6.00 -9.13 12.65
CA LYS A 28 5.70 -8.48 13.94
C LYS A 28 6.97 -8.20 14.72
N GLU A 29 7.92 -9.13 14.73
CA GLU A 29 9.24 -8.97 15.35
C GLU A 29 10.07 -7.90 14.64
N ALA A 30 10.08 -7.87 13.30
CA ALA A 30 10.79 -6.85 12.53
C ALA A 30 10.23 -5.44 12.80
N LEU A 31 8.90 -5.30 12.91
CA LEU A 31 8.25 -4.05 13.28
C LEU A 31 8.57 -3.67 14.73
N ALA A 32 8.58 -4.62 15.66
CA ALA A 32 8.99 -4.38 17.05
C ALA A 32 10.44 -3.92 17.15
N ARG A 33 11.36 -4.50 16.35
CA ARG A 33 12.76 -4.07 16.25
C ARG A 33 12.90 -2.65 15.69
N LEU A 34 12.11 -2.27 14.70
CA LEU A 34 12.11 -0.91 14.15
C LEU A 34 11.55 0.10 15.17
N ALA A 35 10.49 -0.26 15.89
CA ALA A 35 9.89 0.56 16.94
C ALA A 35 10.85 0.79 18.12
N ALA A 36 11.60 -0.24 18.53
CA ALA A 36 12.64 -0.14 19.56
C ALA A 36 13.82 0.77 19.16
N ARG A 37 14.02 1.03 17.86
CA ARG A 37 15.02 1.98 17.35
C ARG A 37 14.56 3.43 17.31
N ARG A 38 13.29 3.74 17.62
CA ARG A 38 12.79 5.10 17.71
C ARG A 38 13.21 5.69 19.07
N MET A 39 14.28 6.50 19.07
CA MET A 39 14.77 7.24 20.24
C MET A 39 13.66 8.10 20.89
N PRO A 40 13.70 8.31 22.22
CA PRO A 40 12.89 9.35 22.85
C PRO A 40 13.36 10.71 22.33
N LEU A 41 12.44 11.52 21.80
CA LEU A 41 12.71 12.92 21.54
C LEU A 41 13.03 13.61 22.88
N PRO A 42 14.22 14.21 23.06
CA PRO A 42 14.55 14.94 24.28
C PRO A 42 13.64 16.16 24.44
N GLY A 43 13.12 16.31 25.67
CA GLY A 43 12.29 17.38 26.22
C GLY A 43 12.09 18.64 25.37
N HIS A 44 10.88 18.83 24.86
CA HIS A 44 10.34 20.17 24.60
C HIS A 44 9.66 20.64 25.91
N GLN A 45 10.47 21.17 26.84
CA GLN A 45 9.93 21.89 27.99
C GLN A 45 9.32 23.21 27.51
N ILE A 46 8.00 23.25 27.46
CA ILE A 46 7.23 24.49 27.46
C ILE A 46 7.31 25.07 28.87
N GLN A 47 7.90 26.26 29.02
CA GLN A 47 7.59 27.32 30.01
C GLN A 47 8.63 28.44 29.91
N THR A 48 8.27 29.60 29.34
CA THR A 48 7.87 30.83 30.06
C THR A 48 8.89 31.30 31.11
N SER A 49 9.62 32.39 30.83
CA SER A 49 9.70 33.61 31.66
C SER A 49 10.98 34.41 31.38
N ARG A 50 10.76 35.62 30.84
CA ARG A 50 11.23 36.94 31.30
C ARG A 50 12.63 37.07 31.96
N SER A 51 13.30 38.13 31.50
CA SER A 51 14.31 39.01 32.12
C SER A 51 15.79 38.69 31.91
N GLY A 52 16.53 39.73 31.49
CA GLY A 52 17.98 39.85 31.73
C GLY A 52 18.86 40.18 30.52
N GLN A 53 18.74 41.39 29.96
CA GLN A 53 19.92 42.08 29.39
C GLN A 53 20.94 42.38 30.52
N PRO A 54 22.24 42.73 30.30
CA PRO A 54 22.76 43.43 29.11
C PRO A 54 24.23 43.18 28.65
N LEU A 55 24.54 43.80 27.51
CA LEU A 55 25.81 44.47 27.10
C LEU A 55 27.09 43.66 26.81
N GLY A 56 27.66 43.91 25.62
CA GLY A 56 29.05 43.60 25.29
C GLY A 56 29.40 43.80 23.81
N LEU A 57 29.86 45.00 23.47
CA LEU A 57 30.36 45.49 22.17
C LEU A 57 31.27 44.52 21.41
N GLY A 58 31.17 44.52 20.06
CA GLY A 58 32.34 44.22 19.23
C GLY A 58 32.11 43.80 17.77
N HIS A 59 32.17 44.80 16.88
CA HIS A 59 32.88 44.71 15.59
C HIS A 59 32.19 44.10 14.33
N ARG A 60 31.96 45.03 13.38
CA ARG A 60 32.01 44.94 11.91
C ARG A 60 30.90 44.25 11.09
N PRO A 61 30.21 45.01 10.20
CA PRO A 61 29.42 44.44 9.12
C PRO A 61 30.33 44.12 7.92
N GLY A 62 30.35 42.86 7.51
CA GLY A 62 31.07 42.40 6.32
C GLY A 62 30.23 41.37 5.56
N HIS A 63 29.84 41.77 4.35
CA HIS A 63 29.38 40.94 3.24
C HIS A 63 27.89 40.51 3.24
N PRO A 64 27.05 41.14 2.39
CA PRO A 64 25.76 40.55 2.05
C PRO A 64 26.00 39.32 1.15
N HIS A 65 25.65 38.15 1.66
CA HIS A 65 25.45 36.98 0.82
C HIS A 65 24.21 37.23 -0.04
N LEU A 66 24.43 37.54 -1.31
CA LEU A 66 23.39 37.50 -2.33
C LEU A 66 22.93 36.04 -2.50
N HIS A 67 22.01 35.59 -1.64
CA HIS A 67 21.09 34.54 -2.05
C HIS A 67 20.23 35.15 -3.16
N ARG A 68 20.63 34.88 -4.41
CA ARG A 68 19.73 35.05 -5.55
C ARG A 68 18.54 34.14 -5.30
N ALA A 69 17.46 34.73 -4.81
CA ALA A 69 16.15 34.13 -4.83
C ALA A 69 15.84 33.80 -6.29
N VAL A 70 15.94 32.51 -6.64
CA VAL A 70 15.23 32.00 -7.80
C VAL A 70 13.76 32.09 -7.42
N ALA A 71 13.10 33.12 -7.95
CA ALA A 71 11.66 33.17 -7.99
C ALA A 71 11.18 31.87 -8.63
N VAL A 72 10.49 31.03 -7.87
CA VAL A 72 9.68 29.95 -8.41
C VAL A 72 8.45 30.66 -8.97
N PRO A 73 8.26 30.75 -10.29
CA PRO A 73 6.97 31.20 -10.78
C PRO A 73 5.96 30.13 -10.38
N ALA A 74 5.15 30.46 -9.37
CA ALA A 74 3.90 29.79 -9.09
C ALA A 74 2.95 30.06 -10.26
N THR A 75 3.15 29.35 -11.36
CA THR A 75 2.10 29.14 -12.34
C THR A 75 1.49 27.80 -11.98
N THR A 76 0.56 27.86 -11.03
CA THR A 76 -0.43 26.80 -10.81
C THR A 76 -1.38 26.82 -12.01
N ASP A 77 -0.86 26.43 -13.18
CA ASP A 77 -1.69 25.92 -14.25
C ASP A 77 -1.86 24.44 -13.92
N ILE A 78 -2.84 24.16 -13.04
CA ILE A 78 -3.39 22.82 -12.97
C ILE A 78 -4.09 22.69 -14.31
N PRO A 79 -3.63 21.87 -15.27
CA PRO A 79 -4.45 21.61 -16.42
C PRO A 79 -5.74 21.01 -15.86
N GLU A 80 -6.83 21.76 -16.00
CA GLU A 80 -8.17 21.26 -15.81
C GLU A 80 -8.20 19.94 -16.57
N VAL A 81 -8.27 18.85 -15.82
CA VAL A 81 -8.27 17.49 -16.38
C VAL A 81 -9.60 17.39 -17.09
N ALA A 82 -9.62 17.90 -18.33
CA ALA A 82 -10.65 17.66 -19.30
C ALA A 82 -10.81 16.14 -19.27
N ALA A 83 -11.96 15.70 -18.77
CA ALA A 83 -12.33 14.32 -18.72
C ALA A 83 -12.21 13.80 -20.15
N ALA A 84 -11.07 13.18 -20.44
CA ALA A 84 -10.83 12.54 -21.71
C ALA A 84 -12.05 11.63 -21.93
N PRO A 85 -12.63 11.63 -23.14
CA PRO A 85 -13.76 10.77 -23.44
C PRO A 85 -13.39 9.37 -22.93
N ALA A 86 -14.33 8.70 -22.28
CA ALA A 86 -14.17 7.34 -21.81
C ALA A 86 -13.83 6.45 -23.01
N VAL A 87 -12.55 6.47 -23.41
CA VAL A 87 -11.93 5.50 -24.27
C VAL A 87 -12.38 4.19 -23.69
N ASP A 88 -13.00 3.36 -24.51
CA ASP A 88 -13.47 2.04 -24.12
C ASP A 88 -12.23 1.25 -23.70
N ARG A 89 -11.84 1.41 -22.44
CA ARG A 89 -10.57 0.91 -21.92
C ARG A 89 -10.75 -0.59 -21.88
N ALA A 90 -9.93 -1.28 -22.65
CA ALA A 90 -9.92 -2.74 -22.68
C ALA A 90 -9.94 -3.28 -21.24
N LYS A 91 -11.07 -3.86 -20.87
CA LYS A 91 -11.28 -4.49 -19.57
C LYS A 91 -10.74 -5.91 -19.63
N PRO A 92 -10.00 -6.37 -18.61
CA PRO A 92 -9.57 -7.76 -18.56
C PRO A 92 -10.80 -8.66 -18.39
N ASN A 93 -10.83 -9.77 -19.14
CA ASN A 93 -11.85 -10.81 -18.97
C ASN A 93 -11.55 -11.66 -17.73
N LEU A 94 -11.87 -11.12 -16.55
CA LEU A 94 -11.78 -11.83 -15.29
C LEU A 94 -13.03 -12.69 -15.08
N THR A 95 -12.82 -13.93 -14.64
CA THR A 95 -13.91 -14.82 -14.22
C THR A 95 -14.50 -14.34 -12.90
N SER A 96 -15.75 -14.73 -12.58
CA SER A 96 -16.39 -14.36 -11.32
C SER A 96 -15.56 -14.75 -10.10
N ARG A 97 -14.90 -15.92 -10.14
CA ARG A 97 -14.02 -16.38 -9.06
C ARG A 97 -12.75 -15.54 -8.94
N GLU A 98 -12.18 -15.09 -10.05
CA GLU A 98 -11.02 -14.20 -10.01
C GLU A 98 -11.38 -12.81 -9.47
N VAL A 99 -12.56 -12.30 -9.79
CA VAL A 99 -13.07 -11.03 -9.25
C VAL A 99 -13.25 -11.14 -7.73
N GLU A 100 -13.85 -12.22 -7.25
CA GLU A 100 -14.03 -12.50 -5.81
C GLU A 100 -12.67 -12.55 -5.09
N VAL A 101 -11.72 -13.34 -5.61
CA VAL A 101 -10.36 -13.42 -5.05
C VAL A 101 -9.66 -12.05 -5.07
N LEU A 102 -9.83 -11.27 -6.13
CA LEU A 102 -9.24 -9.95 -6.25
C LEU A 102 -9.80 -9.00 -5.19
N ARG A 103 -11.14 -8.93 -5.05
CA ARG A 103 -11.81 -8.08 -4.04
C ARG A 103 -11.37 -8.44 -2.63
N THR A 104 -11.48 -9.70 -2.25
CA THR A 104 -11.06 -10.16 -0.92
C THR A 104 -9.57 -9.90 -0.67
N TRP A 105 -8.72 -10.04 -1.69
CA TRP A 105 -7.29 -9.70 -1.56
C TRP A 105 -7.04 -8.21 -1.36
N MET A 106 -7.87 -7.33 -1.93
CA MET A 106 -7.72 -5.89 -1.72
C MET A 106 -8.11 -5.48 -0.31
N LEU A 107 -9.24 -5.99 0.19
CA LEU A 107 -9.74 -5.74 1.53
C LEU A 107 -8.88 -6.40 2.62
N GLY A 108 -8.27 -7.55 2.32
CA GLY A 108 -7.47 -8.31 3.28
C GLY A 108 -6.01 -7.86 3.40
N ASP A 109 -5.46 -7.97 4.60
CA ASP A 109 -4.06 -7.64 4.89
C ASP A 109 -3.06 -8.73 4.46
N SER A 110 -3.53 -9.97 4.29
CA SER A 110 -2.66 -11.13 4.05
C SER A 110 -3.31 -12.21 3.19
N LYS A 111 -2.50 -12.86 2.34
CA LYS A 111 -2.99 -13.95 1.47
C LYS A 111 -3.55 -15.16 2.24
N PRO A 112 -3.03 -15.53 3.42
CA PRO A 112 -3.64 -16.56 4.24
C PRO A 112 -5.04 -16.17 4.73
N ALA A 113 -5.28 -14.91 5.11
CA ALA A 113 -6.61 -14.47 5.51
C ALA A 113 -7.63 -14.61 4.37
N VAL A 114 -7.26 -14.20 3.15
CA VAL A 114 -8.08 -14.40 1.94
C VAL A 114 -8.37 -15.87 1.68
N ALA A 115 -7.37 -16.73 1.86
CA ALA A 115 -7.51 -18.17 1.65
C ALA A 115 -8.55 -18.77 2.62
N GLN A 116 -8.55 -18.33 3.88
CA GLN A 116 -9.52 -18.76 4.88
C GLN A 116 -10.93 -18.24 4.58
N GLU A 117 -11.04 -16.96 4.25
CA GLU A 117 -12.33 -16.32 3.94
C GLU A 117 -13.01 -16.95 2.73
N LEU A 118 -12.23 -17.28 1.69
CA LEU A 118 -12.73 -17.89 0.45
C LEU A 118 -12.71 -19.42 0.46
N TYR A 119 -12.37 -20.05 1.60
CA TYR A 119 -12.26 -21.50 1.79
C TYR A 119 -11.41 -22.23 0.72
N ILE A 120 -10.31 -21.62 0.27
CA ILE A 120 -9.37 -22.17 -0.73
C ILE A 120 -7.95 -22.26 -0.17
N SER A 121 -7.06 -22.98 -0.87
CA SER A 121 -5.66 -23.05 -0.46
C SER A 121 -4.91 -21.75 -0.77
N LEU A 122 -3.87 -21.44 0.01
CA LEU A 122 -2.96 -20.33 -0.27
C LEU A 122 -2.31 -20.45 -1.66
N GLY A 123 -2.00 -21.68 -2.09
CA GLY A 123 -1.51 -21.97 -3.44
C GLY A 123 -2.50 -21.52 -4.51
N THR A 124 -3.78 -21.84 -4.32
CA THR A 124 -4.88 -21.44 -5.20
C THR A 124 -5.01 -19.92 -5.28
N VAL A 125 -4.93 -19.20 -4.14
CA VAL A 125 -4.91 -17.73 -4.13
C VAL A 125 -3.74 -17.18 -4.95
N ASN A 126 -2.53 -17.72 -4.76
CA ASN A 126 -1.36 -17.30 -5.54
C ASN A 126 -1.55 -17.54 -7.04
N THR A 127 -2.08 -18.70 -7.43
CA THR A 127 -2.38 -19.02 -8.83
C THR A 127 -3.40 -18.04 -9.42
N HIS A 128 -4.48 -17.73 -8.70
CA HIS A 128 -5.45 -16.73 -9.15
C HIS A 128 -4.82 -15.36 -9.32
N LEU A 129 -4.04 -14.88 -8.35
CA LEU A 129 -3.37 -13.58 -8.45
C LEU A 129 -2.37 -13.53 -9.62
N THR A 130 -1.65 -14.62 -9.90
CA THR A 130 -0.76 -14.69 -11.07
C THR A 130 -1.54 -14.62 -12.39
N ARG A 131 -2.65 -15.37 -12.50
CA ARG A 131 -3.52 -15.33 -13.69
C ARG A 131 -4.15 -13.96 -13.91
N ILE A 132 -4.64 -13.32 -12.85
CA ILE A 132 -5.18 -11.96 -12.91
C ILE A 132 -4.14 -10.99 -13.46
N ARG A 133 -2.90 -11.03 -12.92
CA ARG A 133 -1.81 -10.18 -13.42
C ARG A 133 -1.47 -10.46 -14.89
N ALA A 134 -1.48 -11.73 -15.31
CA ALA A 134 -1.27 -12.09 -16.71
C ALA A 134 -2.35 -11.49 -17.61
N LYS A 135 -3.63 -11.61 -17.25
CA LYS A 135 -4.76 -11.01 -18.00
C LYS A 135 -4.64 -9.49 -18.12
N TYR A 136 -4.19 -8.83 -17.05
CA TYR A 136 -3.90 -7.39 -17.08
C TYR A 136 -2.70 -7.05 -17.98
N ALA A 137 -1.67 -7.89 -18.02
CA ALA A 137 -0.53 -7.71 -18.90
C ALA A 137 -0.88 -7.96 -20.38
N GLU A 138 -1.74 -8.93 -20.68
CA GLU A 138 -2.22 -9.25 -22.04
C GLU A 138 -2.94 -8.08 -22.71
N ILE A 139 -3.71 -7.30 -21.94
CA ILE A 139 -4.37 -6.07 -22.41
C ILE A 139 -3.46 -4.83 -22.39
N GLY A 140 -2.15 -5.00 -22.15
CA GLY A 140 -1.18 -3.90 -22.09
C GLY A 140 -1.24 -3.03 -20.83
N ARG A 141 -1.89 -3.50 -19.75
CA ARG A 141 -2.05 -2.76 -18.48
C ARG A 141 -1.44 -3.53 -17.30
N PRO A 142 -0.11 -3.77 -17.27
CA PRO A 142 0.51 -4.59 -16.23
C PRO A 142 0.32 -4.00 -14.83
N ALA A 143 0.07 -4.87 -13.85
CA ALA A 143 -0.15 -4.51 -12.45
C ALA A 143 0.64 -5.45 -11.50
N PRO A 144 1.96 -5.23 -11.34
CA PRO A 144 2.81 -6.15 -10.57
C PRO A 144 2.59 -6.08 -9.05
N THR A 145 2.20 -4.91 -8.52
CA THR A 145 2.07 -4.66 -7.09
C THR A 145 0.61 -4.73 -6.63
N LYS A 146 0.37 -4.89 -5.32
CA LYS A 146 -1.00 -4.81 -4.77
C LYS A 146 -1.61 -3.44 -5.08
N ALA A 147 -0.85 -2.36 -4.86
CA ALA A 147 -1.29 -1.00 -5.13
C ALA A 147 -1.66 -0.75 -6.60
N SER A 148 -0.87 -1.26 -7.55
CA SER A 148 -1.23 -1.10 -8.96
C SER A 148 -2.46 -1.93 -9.33
N LEU A 149 -2.63 -3.14 -8.78
CA LEU A 149 -3.87 -3.90 -8.97
C LEU A 149 -5.09 -3.18 -8.36
N VAL A 150 -4.97 -2.49 -7.22
CA VAL A 150 -6.07 -1.70 -6.62
C VAL A 150 -6.46 -0.57 -7.58
N ALA A 151 -5.48 0.21 -8.04
CA ALA A 151 -5.72 1.30 -8.98
C ALA A 151 -6.40 0.83 -10.26
N ARG A 152 -6.01 -0.35 -10.78
CA ARG A 152 -6.67 -0.96 -11.96
C ARG A 152 -8.08 -1.46 -11.64
N ALA A 153 -8.29 -2.08 -10.49
CA ALA A 153 -9.61 -2.54 -10.06
C ALA A 153 -10.61 -1.39 -9.91
N ILE A 154 -10.17 -0.23 -9.41
CA ILE A 154 -10.99 0.99 -9.35
C ILE A 154 -11.29 1.52 -10.75
N GLN A 155 -10.28 1.63 -11.61
CA GLN A 155 -10.46 2.07 -13.01
C GLN A 155 -11.46 1.19 -13.77
N ASP A 156 -11.49 -0.10 -13.46
CA ASP A 156 -12.34 -1.07 -14.14
C ASP A 156 -13.72 -1.23 -13.45
N GLY A 157 -13.97 -0.52 -12.35
CA GLY A 157 -15.22 -0.58 -11.58
C GLY A 157 -15.42 -1.90 -10.84
N ILE A 158 -14.35 -2.66 -10.61
CA ILE A 158 -14.38 -3.88 -9.79
C ILE A 158 -14.45 -3.50 -8.31
N MET A 159 -13.81 -2.40 -7.92
CA MET A 159 -13.90 -1.83 -6.57
C MET A 159 -14.20 -0.34 -6.65
N THR A 160 -14.83 0.17 -5.62
CA THR A 160 -15.00 1.60 -5.38
C THR A 160 -13.97 2.07 -4.35
N LEU A 161 -13.71 3.39 -4.33
CA LEU A 161 -12.80 3.97 -3.34
C LEU A 161 -13.35 3.89 -1.91
N ASP A 162 -14.69 3.86 -1.77
CA ASP A 162 -15.38 3.77 -0.49
C ASP A 162 -15.23 2.40 0.19
N GLU A 163 -14.90 1.37 -0.59
CA GLU A 163 -14.69 0.00 -0.09
C GLU A 163 -13.28 -0.25 0.48
N LEU A 164 -12.35 0.70 0.37
CA LEU A 164 -10.93 0.49 0.73
C LEU A 164 -10.58 0.80 2.19
#